data_AF-A0AAN4D421-F1
#
_entry.id   AF-A0AAN4D421-F1
#
_cell.length_a   1.000
_cell.length_b   1.000
_cell.length_c   1.000
_cell.angle_alpha   90.00
_cell.angle_beta   90.00
_cell.angle_gamma   90.00
#
_symmetry.space_group_name_H-M   'P 1'
#
loop_
_entity.id
_entity.type
_entity.pdbx_description
1 polymer ?
#
loop_
_entity_poly.entity_id
_entity_poly.type
_entity_poly.pdbx_seq_one_letter_code
_entity_poly.pdbx_strand_id
1 'polypeptide(L)'
;MRKRDFFFGEVYEGSAGATLRLSDMEPLARKVSAEFFTAQLNRMLKEHDGQLTLSDGTSYPSFWSFIDKVVPEQVGFVEIYARQDVNDNVEATLACDIVLVNGVITVKPHWCAYKDIRADEVISTLLVPLHLKALQGKAYIRWDDGETEPLLQNDDYQAELENVFSVSKYPSAMSWGDTADQKVKQYKMDLECATDVGCRGVSSEQAWDAYRELRYNRTV
;
A
#
# COMPACT_ATOMS: atom_id res chain seq x y z
N MET A 1 11.57 -16.85 -16.86
CA MET A 1 12.67 -17.70 -16.35
C MET A 1 12.73 -17.58 -14.84
N ARG A 2 13.04 -18.63 -14.09
CA ARG A 2 13.33 -18.50 -12.65
C ARG A 2 14.82 -18.29 -12.46
N LYS A 3 15.20 -17.23 -11.76
CA LYS A 3 16.59 -16.92 -11.39
C LYS A 3 16.67 -16.84 -9.87
N ARG A 4 17.84 -17.18 -9.32
CA ARG A 4 18.09 -17.07 -7.89
C ARG A 4 18.88 -15.79 -7.61
N ASP A 5 18.26 -14.86 -6.89
CA ASP A 5 18.92 -13.71 -6.28
C ASP A 5 19.48 -14.08 -4.91
N PHE A 6 20.62 -13.50 -4.54
CA PHE A 6 21.30 -13.86 -3.28
C PHE A 6 20.56 -13.34 -2.04
N PHE A 7 19.77 -12.26 -2.17
CA PHE A 7 19.02 -11.66 -1.06
C PHE A 7 17.55 -12.05 -1.11
N PHE A 8 16.89 -11.85 -2.27
CA PHE A 8 15.46 -12.08 -2.45
C PHE A 8 15.10 -13.53 -2.78
N GLY A 9 16.08 -14.40 -3.04
CA GLY A 9 15.82 -15.81 -3.31
C GLY A 9 15.25 -16.03 -4.72
N GLU A 10 14.06 -16.62 -4.84
CA GLU A 10 13.48 -16.89 -6.15
C GLU A 10 12.94 -15.62 -6.81
N VAL A 11 13.45 -15.31 -8.00
CA VAL A 11 12.98 -14.20 -8.85
C VAL A 11 12.38 -14.77 -10.13
N TYR A 12 11.18 -14.32 -10.46
CA TYR A 12 10.45 -14.68 -11.66
C TYR A 12 10.67 -13.60 -12.71
N GLU A 13 11.51 -13.87 -13.71
CA GLU A 13 11.75 -12.95 -14.83
C GLU A 13 10.72 -13.24 -15.95
N GLY A 14 9.93 -12.22 -16.28
CA GLY A 14 9.00 -12.24 -17.40
C GLY A 14 9.30 -11.12 -18.39
N SER A 15 8.48 -11.00 -19.44
CA SER A 15 8.56 -9.88 -20.40
C SER A 15 8.31 -8.52 -19.74
N ALA A 16 7.64 -8.49 -18.59
CA ALA A 16 7.33 -7.29 -17.81
C ALA A 16 8.35 -6.98 -16.72
N GLY A 17 9.50 -7.66 -16.68
CA GLY A 17 10.56 -7.45 -15.70
C GLY A 17 10.64 -8.54 -14.61
N ALA A 18 11.27 -8.18 -13.49
CA ALA A 18 11.44 -9.08 -12.35
C ALA A 18 10.21 -9.06 -11.43
N THR A 19 9.78 -10.24 -11.01
CA THR A 19 8.68 -10.42 -10.06
C THR A 19 9.12 -11.22 -8.85
N LEU A 20 8.80 -10.73 -7.66
CA LEU A 20 8.93 -11.39 -6.37
C LEU A 20 7.55 -11.59 -5.75
N ARG A 21 7.41 -12.54 -4.82
CA ARG A 21 6.19 -12.67 -4.03
C ARG A 21 6.26 -11.75 -2.82
N LEU A 22 5.18 -11.01 -2.56
CA LEU A 22 5.12 -10.10 -1.42
C LEU A 22 5.26 -10.85 -0.09
N SER A 23 4.70 -12.06 0.01
CA SER A 23 4.83 -12.96 1.15
C SER A 23 6.28 -13.29 1.53
N ASP A 24 7.20 -13.26 0.56
CA ASP A 24 8.60 -13.62 0.77
C ASP A 24 9.41 -12.44 1.33
N MET A 25 8.84 -11.23 1.35
CA MET A 25 9.50 -10.03 1.87
C MET A 25 9.61 -10.06 3.39
N GLU A 26 8.58 -10.56 4.09
CA GLU A 26 8.53 -10.53 5.55
C GLU A 26 9.70 -11.27 6.23
N PRO A 27 10.05 -12.52 5.84
CA PRO A 27 11.20 -13.20 6.43
C PRO A 27 12.54 -12.51 6.17
N LEU A 28 12.66 -11.75 5.08
CA LEU A 28 13.86 -11.00 4.71
C LEU A 28 13.94 -9.69 5.49
N ALA A 29 12.82 -8.95 5.52
CA ALA A 29 12.61 -7.71 6.26
C ALA A 29 13.02 -7.84 7.73
N ARG A 30 12.70 -8.96 8.39
CA ARG A 30 13.04 -9.21 9.80
C ARG A 30 14.54 -9.43 10.05
N LYS A 31 15.33 -9.76 9.03
CA LYS A 31 16.76 -10.10 9.18
C LYS A 31 17.69 -8.91 9.04
N VAL A 32 17.20 -7.79 8.53
CA VAL A 32 18.04 -6.65 8.15
C VAL A 32 17.45 -5.31 8.58
N SER A 33 18.28 -4.26 8.57
CA SER A 33 17.81 -2.89 8.78
C SER A 33 17.00 -2.39 7.57
N ALA A 34 16.22 -1.33 7.77
CA ALA A 34 15.44 -0.71 6.70
C ALA A 34 16.34 -0.14 5.60
N GLU A 35 17.48 0.45 5.97
CA GLU A 35 18.47 1.00 5.03
C GLU A 35 19.04 -0.09 4.14
N PHE A 36 19.42 -1.23 4.74
CA PHE A 36 19.94 -2.36 3.99
C PHE A 36 18.86 -2.96 3.08
N PHE A 37 17.63 -3.16 3.58
CA PHE A 37 16.51 -3.68 2.79
C PHE A 37 16.22 -2.77 1.58
N THR A 38 16.11 -1.47 1.80
CA THR A 38 15.88 -0.47 0.74
C THR A 38 17.03 -0.43 -0.26
N ALA A 39 18.29 -0.59 0.19
CA ALA A 39 19.43 -0.70 -0.70
C ALA A 39 19.37 -1.96 -1.59
N GLN A 40 18.88 -3.10 -1.06
CA GLN A 40 18.67 -4.31 -1.86
C GLN A 40 17.55 -4.14 -2.89
N LEU A 41 16.46 -3.45 -2.54
CA LEU A 41 15.41 -3.10 -3.51
C LEU A 41 15.97 -2.24 -4.65
N ASN A 42 16.74 -1.20 -4.31
CA ASN A 42 17.39 -0.35 -5.31
C ASN A 42 18.41 -1.10 -6.17
N ARG A 43 19.10 -2.11 -5.61
CA ARG A 43 19.96 -3.01 -6.40
C ARG A 43 19.13 -3.81 -7.40
N MET A 44 18.04 -4.43 -6.96
CA MET A 44 17.15 -5.19 -7.84
C MET A 44 16.59 -4.32 -8.97
N LEU A 45 16.09 -3.13 -8.65
CA LEU A 45 15.61 -2.18 -9.65
C LEU A 45 16.70 -1.89 -10.70
N LYS A 46 17.93 -1.58 -10.26
CA LYS A 46 19.05 -1.31 -11.17
C LYS A 46 19.41 -2.50 -12.07
N GLU A 47 19.31 -3.73 -11.56
CA GLU A 47 19.60 -4.95 -12.31
C GLU A 47 18.48 -5.32 -13.31
N HIS A 48 17.30 -4.73 -13.16
CA HIS A 48 16.09 -5.05 -13.91
C HIS A 48 15.46 -3.81 -14.57
N ASP A 49 16.29 -2.94 -15.14
CA ASP A 49 15.88 -1.77 -15.94
C ASP A 49 14.89 -0.83 -15.22
N GLY A 50 15.03 -0.74 -13.90
CA GLY A 50 14.21 0.09 -13.02
C GLY A 50 12.80 -0.44 -12.77
N GLN A 51 12.52 -1.72 -13.02
CA GLN A 51 11.20 -2.31 -12.86
C GLN A 51 11.23 -3.54 -11.95
N LEU A 52 10.43 -3.50 -10.89
CA LEU A 52 10.23 -4.63 -9.97
C LEU A 52 8.75 -4.79 -9.64
N THR A 53 8.21 -6.00 -9.76
CA THR A 53 6.86 -6.33 -9.32
C THR A 53 6.88 -7.13 -8.03
N LEU A 54 6.08 -6.74 -7.04
CA LEU A 54 5.74 -7.55 -5.88
C LEU A 54 4.31 -8.07 -6.03
N SER A 55 4.16 -9.35 -6.37
CA SER A 55 2.85 -9.98 -6.58
C SER A 55 2.29 -10.58 -5.29
N ASP A 56 1.00 -10.43 -5.06
CA ASP A 56 0.25 -11.15 -4.04
C ASP A 56 -1.10 -11.61 -4.60
N GLY A 57 -1.49 -12.87 -4.37
CA GLY A 57 -2.74 -13.43 -4.89
C GLY A 57 -3.96 -13.18 -4.00
N THR A 58 -3.81 -12.39 -2.94
CA THR A 58 -4.82 -12.16 -1.92
C THR A 58 -5.23 -10.69 -1.87
N SER A 59 -6.40 -10.43 -1.31
CA SER A 59 -6.87 -9.08 -1.02
C SER A 59 -6.45 -8.58 0.37
N TYR A 60 -5.81 -9.44 1.17
CA TYR A 60 -5.24 -9.11 2.48
C TYR A 60 -3.73 -9.38 2.49
N PRO A 61 -2.96 -8.66 1.65
CA PRO A 61 -1.52 -8.86 1.55
C PRO A 61 -0.80 -8.45 2.84
N SER A 62 0.35 -9.05 3.11
CA SER A 62 1.28 -8.61 4.17
C SER A 62 2.07 -7.36 3.77
N PHE A 63 1.40 -6.38 3.17
CA PHE A 63 2.02 -5.15 2.64
C PHE A 63 2.79 -4.37 3.69
N TRP A 64 2.28 -4.31 4.93
CA TRP A 64 2.98 -3.68 6.05
C TRP A 64 4.40 -4.22 6.22
N SER A 65 4.57 -5.55 6.22
CA SER A 65 5.86 -6.21 6.43
C SER A 65 6.91 -5.83 5.38
N PHE A 66 6.47 -5.37 4.21
CA PHE A 66 7.32 -4.80 3.17
C PHE A 66 7.54 -3.30 3.36
N ILE A 67 6.46 -2.50 3.37
CA ILE A 67 6.55 -1.03 3.32
C ILE A 67 7.21 -0.46 4.58
N ASP A 68 7.05 -1.14 5.72
CA ASP A 68 7.71 -0.78 6.98
C ASP A 68 9.25 -0.78 6.89
N LYS A 69 9.82 -1.66 6.05
CA LYS A 69 11.27 -1.71 5.81
C LYS A 69 11.76 -0.84 4.67
N VAL A 70 10.86 -0.16 3.97
CA VAL A 70 11.24 0.85 2.99
C VAL A 70 11.50 2.17 3.72
N VAL A 71 12.67 2.76 3.53
CA VAL A 71 13.05 4.04 4.15
C VAL A 71 12.22 5.18 3.51
N PRO A 72 11.33 5.87 4.25
CA PRO A 72 10.43 6.89 3.70
C PRO A 72 11.13 8.03 2.95
N GLU A 73 12.33 8.40 3.40
CA GLU A 73 13.15 9.44 2.80
C GLU A 73 13.68 9.05 1.41
N GLN A 74 13.79 7.75 1.12
CA GLN A 74 14.20 7.23 -0.19
C GLN A 74 13.03 7.02 -1.15
N VAL A 75 11.79 7.15 -0.67
CA VAL A 75 10.60 7.14 -1.52
C VAL A 75 10.43 8.52 -2.15
N GLY A 76 10.44 8.56 -3.47
CA GLY A 76 10.11 9.76 -4.25
C GLY A 76 8.61 10.07 -4.10
N PHE A 77 7.77 9.14 -4.55
CA PHE A 77 6.32 9.19 -4.39
C PHE A 77 5.71 7.78 -4.49
N VAL A 78 4.42 7.69 -4.15
CA VAL A 78 3.59 6.49 -4.30
C VAL A 78 2.39 6.84 -5.17
N GLU A 79 2.03 6.01 -6.14
CA GLU A 79 0.80 6.16 -6.93
C GLU A 79 -0.13 4.97 -6.71
N ILE A 80 -1.40 5.22 -6.38
CA ILE A 80 -2.45 4.21 -6.27
C ILE A 80 -3.34 4.30 -7.51
N TYR A 81 -3.62 3.18 -8.14
CA TYR A 81 -4.36 3.15 -9.41
C TYR A 81 -5.13 1.86 -9.62
N ALA A 82 -6.12 1.94 -10.49
CA ALA A 82 -6.96 0.83 -10.90
C ALA A 82 -6.25 -0.07 -11.93
N ARG A 83 -6.49 -1.38 -11.85
CA ARG A 83 -6.07 -2.35 -12.84
C ARG A 83 -7.17 -3.39 -13.07
N GLN A 84 -7.27 -3.88 -14.29
CA GLN A 84 -8.30 -4.83 -14.73
C GLN A 84 -7.73 -6.20 -15.10
N ASP A 85 -6.41 -6.40 -14.99
CA ASP A 85 -5.68 -7.58 -15.46
C ASP A 85 -5.59 -8.72 -14.42
N VAL A 86 -6.21 -8.56 -13.24
CA VAL A 86 -6.01 -9.45 -12.08
C VAL A 86 -7.16 -10.41 -11.85
N ASN A 87 -8.39 -9.93 -11.92
CA ASN A 87 -9.57 -10.70 -11.57
C ASN A 87 -10.79 -10.23 -12.38
N ASP A 88 -11.17 -11.03 -13.36
CA ASP A 88 -12.29 -10.75 -14.28
C ASP A 88 -13.67 -10.72 -13.58
N ASN A 89 -13.75 -11.11 -12.30
CA ASN A 89 -14.99 -11.07 -11.52
C ASN A 89 -15.24 -9.73 -10.80
N VAL A 90 -14.30 -8.78 -10.89
CA VAL A 90 -14.43 -7.44 -10.33
C VAL A 90 -14.13 -6.39 -11.40
N GLU A 91 -14.69 -5.20 -11.28
CA GLU A 91 -14.50 -4.10 -12.24
C GLU A 91 -13.05 -3.61 -12.25
N ALA A 92 -12.43 -3.57 -11.07
CA ALA A 92 -11.02 -3.28 -10.92
C ALA A 92 -10.45 -3.83 -9.62
N THR A 93 -9.14 -3.97 -9.61
CA THR A 93 -8.31 -4.10 -8.41
C THR A 93 -7.37 -2.91 -8.31
N LEU A 94 -7.02 -2.48 -7.10
CA LEU A 94 -5.99 -1.48 -6.86
C LEU A 94 -4.60 -2.11 -6.88
N ALA A 95 -3.64 -1.36 -7.40
CA ALA A 95 -2.22 -1.56 -7.21
C ALA A 95 -1.58 -0.26 -6.72
N CYS A 96 -0.35 -0.34 -6.23
CA CYS A 96 0.45 0.84 -5.99
C CYS A 96 1.84 0.75 -6.59
N ASP A 97 2.30 1.85 -7.18
CA ASP A 97 3.66 2.04 -7.66
C ASP A 97 4.42 2.84 -6.59
N ILE A 98 5.58 2.35 -6.14
CA ILE A 98 6.45 3.02 -5.17
C ILE A 98 7.74 3.38 -5.90
N VAL A 99 7.99 4.68 -6.04
CA VAL A 99 9.15 5.17 -6.78
C VAL A 99 10.34 5.35 -5.85
N LEU A 100 11.43 4.66 -6.17
CA LEU A 100 12.73 4.80 -5.53
C LEU A 100 13.75 5.37 -6.52
N VAL A 101 14.95 5.69 -6.04
CA VAL A 101 16.01 6.33 -6.86
C VAL A 101 16.37 5.55 -8.12
N ASN A 102 16.27 4.22 -8.11
CA ASN A 102 16.64 3.37 -9.25
C ASN A 102 15.45 2.86 -10.07
N GLY A 103 14.22 3.28 -9.78
CA GLY A 103 13.05 2.85 -10.55
C GLY A 103 11.78 2.69 -9.73
N VAL A 104 10.86 1.86 -10.23
CA VAL A 104 9.51 1.69 -9.70
C VAL A 104 9.31 0.26 -9.20
N ILE A 105 8.78 0.15 -7.99
CA ILE A 105 8.27 -1.10 -7.43
C ILE A 105 6.75 -1.09 -7.57
N THR A 106 6.19 -1.97 -8.38
CA THR A 106 4.73 -2.14 -8.47
C THR A 106 4.26 -3.26 -7.54
N VAL A 107 3.41 -2.93 -6.58
CA VAL A 107 2.77 -3.89 -5.68
C VAL A 107 1.41 -4.27 -6.24
N LYS A 108 1.21 -5.57 -6.50
CA LYS A 108 0.07 -6.13 -7.24
C LYS A 108 -0.69 -7.17 -6.40
N PRO A 109 -1.49 -6.75 -5.42
CA PRO A 109 -2.42 -7.62 -4.71
C PRO A 109 -3.83 -7.56 -5.36
N HIS A 110 -4.82 -8.18 -4.70
CA HIS A 110 -6.23 -8.17 -5.13
C HIS A 110 -7.07 -7.17 -4.32
N TRP A 111 -6.53 -5.98 -4.01
CA TRP A 111 -7.28 -4.92 -3.34
C TRP A 111 -8.47 -4.50 -4.20
N CYS A 112 -9.68 -4.54 -3.67
CA CYS A 112 -10.88 -4.08 -4.35
C CYS A 112 -11.91 -3.67 -3.29
N ALA A 113 -12.93 -2.90 -3.65
CA ALA A 113 -13.94 -2.45 -2.69
C ALA A 113 -15.35 -2.86 -3.11
N TYR A 114 -15.51 -4.02 -3.78
CA TYR A 114 -16.79 -4.49 -4.32
C TYR A 114 -17.79 -5.01 -3.25
N LYS A 115 -17.36 -5.14 -2.00
CA LYS A 115 -18.22 -5.38 -0.82
C LYS A 115 -17.53 -4.85 0.43
N ASP A 116 -18.30 -4.60 1.47
CA ASP A 116 -17.88 -4.17 2.80
C ASP A 116 -16.53 -4.71 3.30
N ILE A 117 -16.41 -6.03 3.43
CA ILE A 117 -15.16 -6.65 3.93
C ILE A 117 -13.96 -6.33 3.02
N ARG A 118 -14.17 -6.11 1.72
CA ARG A 118 -13.08 -5.79 0.79
C ARG A 118 -12.66 -4.32 0.91
N ALA A 119 -13.61 -3.42 1.15
CA ALA A 119 -13.30 -2.05 1.54
C ALA A 119 -12.48 -2.03 2.83
N ASP A 120 -12.87 -2.80 3.86
CA ASP A 120 -12.10 -2.94 5.11
C ASP A 120 -10.64 -3.40 4.84
N GLU A 121 -10.45 -4.32 3.89
CA GLU A 121 -9.12 -4.81 3.48
C GLU A 121 -8.28 -3.70 2.79
N VAL A 122 -8.89 -2.88 1.92
CA VAL A 122 -8.21 -1.71 1.31
C VAL A 122 -7.74 -0.74 2.40
N ILE A 123 -8.61 -0.41 3.36
CA ILE A 123 -8.24 0.50 4.45
C ILE A 123 -7.10 -0.10 5.29
N SER A 124 -7.28 -1.33 5.78
CA SER A 124 -6.36 -1.93 6.76
C SER A 124 -5.03 -2.41 6.18
N THR A 125 -4.96 -2.71 4.88
CA THR A 125 -3.74 -3.27 4.25
C THR A 125 -3.11 -2.41 3.17
N LEU A 126 -3.74 -1.31 2.76
CA LEU A 126 -3.12 -0.32 1.87
C LEU A 126 -3.01 1.05 2.56
N LEU A 127 -4.13 1.68 2.90
CA LEU A 127 -4.11 3.08 3.38
C LEU A 127 -3.48 3.21 4.77
N VAL A 128 -3.96 2.46 5.77
CA VAL A 128 -3.38 2.49 7.12
C VAL A 128 -1.86 2.25 7.11
N PRO A 129 -1.32 1.23 6.40
CA PRO A 129 0.12 1.07 6.23
C PRO A 129 0.86 2.29 5.64
N LEU A 130 0.30 2.97 4.64
CA LEU A 130 0.91 4.18 4.06
C LEU A 130 0.94 5.32 5.09
N HIS A 131 -0.13 5.50 5.85
CA HIS A 131 -0.22 6.54 6.87
C HIS A 131 0.70 6.25 8.06
N LEU A 132 0.76 5.00 8.53
CA LEU A 132 1.69 4.58 9.57
C LEU A 132 3.15 4.77 9.16
N LYS A 133 3.44 4.71 7.85
CA LYS A 133 4.79 4.94 7.31
C LYS A 133 5.07 6.40 6.97
N ALA A 134 4.15 7.32 7.29
CA ALA A 134 4.22 8.74 6.95
C ALA A 134 4.39 8.99 5.43
N LEU A 135 3.84 8.12 4.59
CA LEU A 135 3.93 8.19 3.12
C LEU A 135 2.72 8.86 2.47
N GLN A 136 1.64 9.10 3.19
CA GLN A 136 0.42 9.72 2.68
C GLN A 136 0.68 11.10 2.03
N GLY A 137 1.63 11.88 2.58
CA GLY A 137 2.03 13.18 2.00
C GLY A 137 2.89 13.09 0.73
N LYS A 138 3.27 11.87 0.32
CA LYS A 138 3.97 11.56 -0.93
C LYS A 138 3.14 10.62 -1.83
N ALA A 139 1.91 10.32 -1.44
CA ALA A 139 1.04 9.41 -2.16
C ALA A 139 0.07 10.19 -3.05
N TYR A 140 -0.27 9.60 -4.19
CA TYR A 140 -1.13 10.17 -5.21
C TYR A 140 -2.12 9.12 -5.71
N ILE A 141 -3.32 9.55 -6.11
CA ILE A 141 -4.21 8.76 -6.95
C ILE A 141 -3.83 9.02 -8.41
N ARG A 142 -3.67 7.96 -9.20
CA ARG A 142 -3.53 8.04 -10.66
C ARG A 142 -4.81 7.55 -11.31
N TRP A 143 -5.47 8.47 -12.01
CA TRP A 143 -6.73 8.25 -12.70
C TRP A 143 -6.55 7.52 -14.04
N ASP A 144 -7.65 7.07 -14.64
CA ASP A 144 -7.62 6.32 -15.92
C ASP A 144 -7.08 7.16 -17.09
N ASP A 145 -7.22 8.49 -17.03
CA ASP A 145 -6.69 9.43 -18.01
C ASP A 145 -5.19 9.72 -17.82
N GLY A 146 -4.59 9.18 -16.76
CA GLY A 146 -3.18 9.34 -16.40
C GLY A 146 -2.89 10.56 -15.54
N GLU A 147 -3.87 11.41 -15.27
CA GLU A 147 -3.70 12.53 -14.33
C GLU A 147 -3.53 12.03 -12.90
N THR A 148 -2.82 12.82 -12.10
CA THR A 148 -2.55 12.49 -10.70
C THR A 148 -2.98 13.59 -9.76
N GLU A 149 -3.43 13.19 -8.57
CA GLU A 149 -3.83 14.08 -7.50
C GLU A 149 -3.30 13.57 -6.16
N PRO A 150 -2.98 14.44 -5.19
CA PRO A 150 -2.52 14.01 -3.87
C PRO A 150 -3.56 13.10 -3.19
N LEU A 151 -3.08 12.03 -2.54
CA LEU A 151 -3.94 11.12 -1.78
C LEU A 151 -4.65 11.85 -0.63
N LEU A 152 -3.90 12.64 0.13
CA LEU A 152 -4.40 13.42 1.26
C LEU A 152 -4.06 14.90 1.06
N GLN A 153 -5.07 15.76 1.10
CA GLN A 153 -4.92 17.21 1.02
C GLN A 153 -5.61 17.88 2.20
N ASN A 154 -4.89 18.75 2.93
CA ASN A 154 -5.42 19.51 4.07
C ASN A 154 -6.10 18.65 5.15
N ASP A 155 -5.59 17.44 5.41
CA ASP A 155 -6.16 16.46 6.35
C ASP A 155 -7.61 16.06 6.02
N ASP A 156 -8.04 16.18 4.76
CA ASP A 156 -9.38 15.79 4.31
C ASP A 156 -9.47 14.27 4.03
N TYR A 157 -9.59 13.49 5.10
CA TYR A 157 -9.77 12.03 5.01
C TYR A 157 -11.10 11.62 4.36
N GLN A 158 -12.08 12.52 4.24
CA GLN A 158 -13.31 12.21 3.51
C GLN A 158 -13.01 12.15 2.01
N ALA A 159 -12.36 13.18 1.48
CA ALA A 159 -11.96 13.25 0.09
C ALA A 159 -11.00 12.10 -0.29
N GLU A 160 -10.04 11.77 0.60
CA GLU A 160 -9.15 10.61 0.41
C GLU A 160 -9.95 9.32 0.17
N LEU A 161 -10.91 9.00 1.04
CA LEU A 161 -11.74 7.80 0.92
C LEU A 161 -12.59 7.81 -0.35
N GLU A 162 -13.21 8.96 -0.67
CA GLU A 162 -14.01 9.12 -1.89
C GLU A 162 -13.18 8.87 -3.14
N ASN A 163 -11.96 9.40 -3.19
CA ASN A 163 -11.08 9.26 -4.34
C ASN A 163 -10.54 7.82 -4.47
N VAL A 164 -10.10 7.21 -3.37
CA VAL A 164 -9.63 5.80 -3.35
C VAL A 164 -10.72 4.84 -3.80
N PHE A 165 -11.95 5.00 -3.29
CA PHE A 165 -13.03 4.12 -3.70
C PHE A 165 -13.51 4.40 -5.12
N SER A 166 -13.48 5.65 -5.58
CA SER A 166 -13.77 6.01 -6.97
C SER A 166 -12.75 5.42 -7.95
N VAL A 167 -11.45 5.55 -7.67
CA VAL A 167 -10.42 4.93 -8.53
C VAL A 167 -10.52 3.41 -8.51
N SER A 168 -10.95 2.81 -7.39
CA SER A 168 -11.22 1.36 -7.31
C SER A 168 -12.46 0.90 -8.10
N LYS A 169 -13.20 1.82 -8.73
CA LYS A 169 -14.50 1.61 -9.42
C LYS A 169 -15.65 1.20 -8.49
N TYR A 170 -15.54 1.51 -7.20
CA TYR A 170 -16.56 1.19 -6.20
C TYR A 170 -16.90 2.37 -5.29
N PRO A 171 -17.34 3.53 -5.83
CA PRO A 171 -17.69 4.69 -5.00
C PRO A 171 -18.79 4.39 -3.99
N SER A 172 -19.66 3.40 -4.27
CA SER A 172 -20.72 2.97 -3.35
C SER A 172 -20.23 2.33 -2.06
N ALA A 173 -18.94 1.98 -1.95
CA ALA A 173 -18.34 1.54 -0.69
C ALA A 173 -18.51 2.58 0.43
N MET A 174 -18.70 3.86 0.07
CA MET A 174 -19.01 4.95 1.02
C MET A 174 -20.45 4.93 1.54
N SER A 175 -21.36 4.23 0.88
CA SER A 175 -22.81 4.32 1.13
C SER A 175 -23.48 2.95 1.28
N TRP A 176 -22.72 1.88 1.52
CA TRP A 176 -23.27 0.53 1.60
C TRP A 176 -23.82 0.15 2.96
N GLY A 177 -25.04 -0.38 2.93
CA GLY A 177 -25.75 -0.91 4.08
C GLY A 177 -26.25 0.18 5.04
N ASP A 178 -27.02 -0.25 6.04
CA ASP A 178 -27.62 0.63 7.03
C ASP A 178 -26.57 1.29 7.97
N THR A 179 -25.31 0.85 7.92
CA THR A 179 -24.20 1.31 8.76
C THR A 179 -23.14 2.12 8.00
N ALA A 180 -23.41 2.52 6.76
CA ALA A 180 -22.45 3.24 5.91
C ALA A 180 -21.80 4.44 6.61
N ASP A 181 -22.62 5.33 7.20
CA ASP A 181 -22.13 6.50 7.93
C ASP A 181 -21.21 6.13 9.11
N GLN A 182 -21.48 5.00 9.77
CA GLN A 182 -20.66 4.51 10.88
C GLN A 182 -19.33 3.95 10.37
N LYS A 183 -19.33 3.24 9.24
CA LYS A 183 -18.11 2.71 8.62
C LYS A 183 -17.19 3.80 8.11
N VAL A 184 -17.74 4.79 7.40
CA VAL A 184 -16.94 5.93 6.93
C VAL A 184 -16.31 6.66 8.11
N LYS A 185 -17.04 6.86 9.21
CA LYS A 185 -16.46 7.42 10.45
C LYS A 185 -15.34 6.55 11.02
N GLN A 186 -15.48 5.22 10.99
CA GLN A 186 -14.45 4.30 11.45
C GLN A 186 -13.19 4.38 10.57
N TYR A 187 -13.34 4.40 9.24
CA TYR A 187 -12.23 4.53 8.31
C TYR A 187 -11.48 5.84 8.49
N LYS A 188 -12.20 6.96 8.59
CA LYS A 188 -11.59 8.26 8.87
C LYS A 188 -10.78 8.24 10.17
N MET A 189 -11.36 7.67 11.24
CA MET A 189 -10.65 7.52 12.51
C MET A 189 -9.41 6.61 12.38
N ASP A 190 -9.47 5.54 11.58
CA ASP A 190 -8.31 4.68 11.31
C ASP A 190 -7.19 5.47 10.62
N LEU A 191 -7.52 6.26 9.59
CA LEU A 191 -6.54 7.09 8.87
C LEU A 191 -5.97 8.23 9.74
N GLU A 192 -6.81 8.91 10.53
CA GLU A 192 -6.36 9.93 11.48
C GLU A 192 -5.39 9.34 12.52
N CYS A 193 -5.75 8.23 13.15
CA CYS A 193 -4.90 7.56 14.13
C CYS A 193 -3.57 7.09 13.51
N ALA A 194 -3.64 6.52 12.32
CA ALA A 194 -2.45 6.05 11.61
C ALA A 194 -1.52 7.22 11.25
N THR A 195 -2.08 8.35 10.79
CA THR A 195 -1.33 9.58 10.48
C THR A 195 -0.64 10.12 11.72
N ASP A 196 -1.37 10.24 12.83
CA ASP A 196 -0.82 10.73 14.10
C ASP A 196 0.33 9.88 14.61
N VAL A 197 0.27 8.57 14.40
CA VAL A 197 1.34 7.64 14.78
C VAL A 197 2.52 7.76 13.81
N GLY A 198 2.27 7.78 12.49
CA GLY A 198 3.31 7.93 11.48
C GLY A 198 4.13 9.20 11.66
N CYS A 199 3.46 10.33 11.94
CA CYS A 199 4.11 11.62 12.19
C CYS A 199 5.02 11.64 13.43
N ARG A 200 4.84 10.72 14.39
CA ARG A 200 5.72 10.59 15.56
C ARG A 200 7.03 9.87 15.25
N GLY A 201 7.15 9.23 14.07
CA GLY A 201 8.33 8.45 13.69
C GLY A 201 8.57 7.23 14.58
N VAL A 202 7.50 6.62 15.08
CA VAL A 202 7.59 5.42 15.94
C VAL A 202 8.23 4.28 15.16
N SER A 203 9.05 3.48 15.84
CA SER A 203 9.68 2.31 15.21
C SER A 203 8.64 1.27 14.76
N SER A 204 8.97 0.58 13.68
CA SER A 204 8.21 -0.47 13.00
C SER A 204 7.20 -1.30 13.83
N GLU A 205 7.68 -2.11 14.78
CA GLU A 205 6.81 -3.01 15.56
C GLU A 205 5.90 -2.22 16.52
N GLN A 206 6.36 -1.07 17.01
CA GLN A 206 5.63 -0.23 17.95
C GLN A 206 4.54 0.61 17.25
N ALA A 207 4.62 0.83 15.94
CA ALA A 207 3.66 1.64 15.20
C ALA A 207 2.24 1.06 15.24
N TRP A 208 2.09 -0.26 15.01
CA TRP A 208 0.77 -0.90 15.07
C TRP A 208 0.19 -0.95 16.47
N ASP A 209 1.02 -1.16 17.49
CA ASP A 209 0.57 -1.17 18.88
C ASP A 209 0.12 0.23 19.30
N ALA A 210 0.90 1.27 18.98
CA ALA A 210 0.54 2.66 19.22
C ALA A 210 -0.74 3.07 18.47
N TYR A 211 -0.91 2.60 17.23
CA TYR A 211 -2.12 2.81 16.45
C TYR A 211 -3.34 2.17 17.10
N ARG A 212 -3.24 0.89 17.49
CA ARG A 212 -4.34 0.16 18.15
C ARG A 212 -4.73 0.81 19.48
N GLU A 213 -3.74 1.22 20.26
CA GLU A 213 -3.97 1.94 21.52
C GLU A 213 -4.68 3.28 21.30
N LEU A 214 -4.18 4.10 20.36
CA LEU A 214 -4.79 5.39 20.04
C LEU A 214 -6.21 5.23 19.51
N ARG A 215 -6.42 4.26 18.62
CA ARG A 215 -7.72 3.93 18.04
C ARG A 215 -8.72 3.47 19.07
N TYR A 216 -8.30 2.62 20.01
CA TYR A 216 -9.12 2.19 21.13
C TYR A 216 -9.54 3.39 22.00
N ASN A 217 -8.58 4.25 22.37
CA ASN A 217 -8.82 5.41 23.22
C ASN A 217 -9.77 6.46 22.60
N ARG A 218 -9.88 6.53 21.26
CA ARG A 218 -10.86 7.42 20.58
C ARG A 218 -12.25 6.84 20.44
N THR A 219 -12.41 5.54 20.71
CA THR A 219 -13.68 4.82 20.58
C THR A 219 -14.42 4.71 21.92
N VAL A 220 -13.67 4.76 23.03
CA VAL A 220 -14.16 4.78 24.41
C VAL A 220 -14.52 6.19 24.82
#